data_AF-A0A917J4K1-F1
#
_entry.id   AF-A0A917J4K1-F1
#
_cell.length_a   1.000
_cell.length_b   1.000
_cell.length_c   1.000
_cell.angle_alpha   90.00
_cell.angle_beta   90.00
_cell.angle_gamma   90.00
#
_symmetry.space_group_name_H-M   'P 1'
#
loop_
_entity.id
_entity.type
_entity.pdbx_description
1 polymer ?
#
loop_
_entity_poly.entity_id
_entity_poly.type
_entity_poly.pdbx_seq_one_letter_code
_entity_poly.pdbx_strand_id
1 'polypeptide(L)'
;MTSTTNDDPLDFLSNNIQSTTTGSKTDLIQLLLYEIIRVKDLIKYYDGIPNGAGQLGASILNELVSEAYQSLVNYDIVLMRKYYDLLQNCD
;
A
#
# COMPACT_ATOMS: atom_id res chain seq x y z
N MET A 1 -8.64 -16.20 24.52
CA MET A 1 -7.86 -14.95 24.45
C MET A 1 -6.85 -15.10 23.34
N THR A 2 -7.10 -14.53 22.17
CA THR A 2 -6.09 -14.36 21.12
C THR A 2 -6.44 -13.06 20.40
N SER A 3 -5.98 -11.94 20.95
CA SER A 3 -5.95 -10.67 20.24
C SER A 3 -4.90 -10.81 19.15
N THR A 4 -5.33 -11.09 17.92
CA THR A 4 -4.54 -10.80 16.72
C THR A 4 -4.54 -9.28 16.58
N THR A 5 -3.53 -8.63 17.13
CA THR A 5 -3.16 -7.27 16.74
C THR A 5 -2.90 -7.30 15.25
N ASN A 6 -3.81 -6.71 14.47
CA ASN A 6 -3.54 -6.32 13.11
C ASN A 6 -2.44 -5.25 13.18
N ASP A 7 -1.19 -5.67 13.12
CA ASP A 7 -0.02 -4.81 12.91
C ASP A 7 -0.08 -4.29 11.47
N ASP A 8 -1.06 -3.44 11.17
CA ASP A 8 -1.01 -2.59 9.98
C ASP A 8 -0.25 -1.32 10.36
N PRO A 9 1.06 -1.23 10.05
CA PRO A 9 1.89 -0.10 10.43
C PRO A 9 1.42 1.22 9.80
N LEU A 10 0.41 1.23 8.92
CA LEU A 10 -0.17 2.44 8.33
C LEU A 10 -1.51 2.87 8.93
N ASP A 11 -2.04 2.18 9.94
CA ASP A 11 -3.31 2.56 10.56
C ASP A 11 -3.32 4.01 11.08
N PHE A 12 -2.14 4.53 11.47
CA PHE A 12 -1.98 5.91 11.92
C PHE A 12 -2.24 6.96 10.82
N LEU A 13 -2.08 6.61 9.54
CA LEU A 13 -2.28 7.55 8.43
C LEU A 13 -3.76 7.85 8.18
N SER A 14 -4.65 6.92 8.51
CA SER A 14 -6.10 7.07 8.31
C SER A 14 -6.70 8.28 9.05
N ASN A 15 -6.04 8.75 10.13
CA ASN A 15 -6.53 9.84 10.97
C ASN A 15 -5.77 11.17 10.83
N ASN A 16 -4.71 11.25 10.00
CA ASN A 16 -3.80 12.42 9.99
C ASN A 16 -3.71 13.16 8.64
N ILE A 17 -4.60 12.90 7.70
CA ILE A 17 -4.59 13.57 6.39
C ILE A 17 -5.23 14.96 6.50
N GLN A 18 -4.61 15.85 7.25
CA GLN A 18 -4.92 17.28 7.15
C GLN A 18 -3.65 18.12 7.24
N SER A 19 -3.22 18.55 6.05
CA SER A 19 -2.45 19.77 5.80
C SER A 19 -0.98 19.80 6.27
N THR A 20 -0.03 19.53 5.37
CA THR A 20 1.22 20.32 5.30
C THR A 20 1.86 20.20 3.91
N THR A 21 1.93 21.34 3.23
CA THR A 21 2.72 21.56 2.02
C THR A 21 4.22 21.37 2.33
N THR A 22 4.83 20.30 1.82
CA THR A 22 6.29 20.11 1.88
C THR A 22 6.75 19.37 0.62
N GLY A 23 7.90 19.76 0.06
CA GLY A 23 8.31 19.59 -1.33
C GLY A 23 8.24 18.18 -1.95
N SER A 24 8.45 18.12 -3.26
CA SER A 24 8.25 16.97 -4.18
C SER A 24 8.69 15.57 -3.71
N LYS A 25 9.58 15.45 -2.70
CA LYS A 25 9.91 14.18 -2.05
C LYS A 25 8.88 13.74 -0.99
N THR A 26 8.40 14.66 -0.15
CA THR A 26 7.31 14.39 0.80
C THR A 26 6.03 14.05 0.03
N ASP A 27 5.84 14.70 -1.13
CA ASP A 27 4.74 14.41 -2.05
C ASP A 27 4.79 12.97 -2.57
N LEU A 28 5.92 12.50 -3.11
CA LEU A 28 6.03 11.11 -3.60
C LEU A 28 5.79 10.07 -2.50
N ILE A 29 6.32 10.29 -1.29
CA ILE A 29 6.09 9.39 -0.16
C ILE A 29 4.60 9.33 0.18
N GLN A 30 3.93 10.48 0.26
CA GLN A 30 2.51 10.56 0.58
C GLN A 30 1.63 9.94 -0.51
N LEU A 31 1.95 10.20 -1.78
CA LEU A 31 1.27 9.63 -2.94
C LEU A 31 1.43 8.10 -2.98
N LEU A 32 2.64 7.60 -2.73
CA LEU A 32 2.88 6.15 -2.69
C LEU A 32 2.16 5.48 -1.52
N LEU A 33 2.17 6.09 -0.34
CA LEU A 33 1.42 5.60 0.82
C LEU A 33 -0.08 5.53 0.55
N TYR A 34 -0.64 6.53 -0.14
CA TYR A 34 -2.05 6.53 -0.54
C TYR A 34 -2.38 5.35 -1.48
N GLU A 35 -1.56 5.14 -2.50
CA GLU A 35 -1.75 4.01 -3.44
C GLU A 35 -1.58 2.66 -2.76
N ILE A 36 -0.63 2.53 -1.83
CA ILE A 36 -0.46 1.32 -1.02
C ILE A 36 -1.75 1.01 -0.24
N ILE A 37 -2.34 2.01 0.44
CA ILE A 37 -3.58 1.81 1.19
C ILE A 37 -4.73 1.41 0.26
N ARG A 38 -4.87 2.09 -0.89
CA ARG A 38 -5.87 1.76 -1.92
C ARG A 38 -5.76 0.30 -2.39
N VAL A 39 -4.54 -0.15 -2.72
CA VAL A 39 -4.31 -1.52 -3.20
C VAL A 39 -4.48 -2.55 -2.08
N LYS A 40 -4.23 -2.20 -0.81
CA LYS A 40 -4.56 -3.08 0.33
C LYS A 40 -6.07 -3.31 0.47
N ASP A 41 -6.90 -2.32 0.18
CA ASP A 41 -8.35 -2.53 0.14
C ASP A 41 -8.78 -3.39 -1.04
N LEU A 42 -8.11 -3.25 -2.19
CA LEU A 42 -8.32 -4.14 -3.34
C LEU A 42 -7.94 -5.59 -3.01
N ILE A 43 -6.82 -5.83 -2.32
CA ILE A 43 -6.43 -7.16 -1.82
C ILE A 43 -7.54 -7.77 -0.97
N LYS A 44 -8.11 -7.03 -0.02
CA LYS A 44 -9.23 -7.51 0.80
C LYS A 44 -10.44 -7.91 -0.05
N TYR A 45 -10.71 -7.18 -1.13
CA TYR A 45 -11.76 -7.54 -2.08
C TYR A 45 -11.45 -8.87 -2.78
N TYR A 46 -10.24 -9.06 -3.30
CA TYR A 46 -9.82 -10.33 -3.93
C TYR A 46 -9.85 -11.51 -2.94
N ASP A 47 -9.40 -11.32 -1.71
CA ASP A 47 -9.45 -12.34 -0.65
C ASP A 47 -10.89 -12.73 -0.26
N GLY A 48 -11.84 -11.81 -0.44
CA GLY A 48 -13.27 -12.06 -0.21
C GLY A 48 -13.94 -12.92 -1.28
N ILE A 49 -13.28 -13.19 -2.42
CA ILE A 49 -13.87 -13.98 -3.50
C ILE A 49 -13.92 -15.47 -3.11
N PRO A 50 -15.09 -16.12 -3.14
CA PRO A 50 -15.24 -17.51 -2.72
C PRO A 50 -14.50 -18.48 -3.64
N ASN A 51 -14.24 -19.69 -3.13
CA ASN A 51 -13.53 -20.76 -3.83
C ASN A 51 -12.08 -20.41 -4.24
N GLY A 52 -11.48 -19.40 -3.61
CA GLY A 52 -10.07 -19.04 -3.82
C GLY A 52 -9.79 -18.41 -5.19
N ALA A 53 -10.81 -18.04 -5.97
CA ALA A 53 -10.61 -17.47 -7.30
C ALA A 53 -9.82 -16.15 -7.28
N GLY A 54 -9.85 -15.41 -6.17
CA GLY A 54 -9.06 -14.20 -5.99
C GLY A 54 -7.66 -14.39 -5.38
N GLN A 55 -7.29 -15.59 -4.90
CA GLN A 55 -6.04 -15.78 -4.14
C GLN A 55 -4.79 -15.45 -4.94
N LEU A 56 -4.76 -15.77 -6.23
CA LEU A 56 -3.60 -15.45 -7.07
C LEU A 56 -3.46 -13.93 -7.23
N GLY A 57 -4.56 -13.23 -7.52
CA GLY A 57 -4.57 -11.77 -7.62
C GLY A 57 -4.15 -11.11 -6.31
N ALA A 58 -4.71 -11.56 -5.19
CA ALA A 58 -4.34 -11.09 -3.86
C ALA A 58 -2.86 -11.33 -3.54
N SER A 59 -2.30 -12.49 -3.92
CA SER A 59 -0.88 -12.80 -3.67
C SER A 59 0.06 -11.88 -4.47
N ILE A 60 -0.24 -11.65 -5.75
CA ILE A 60 0.55 -10.75 -6.62
C ILE A 60 0.48 -9.32 -6.08
N LEU A 61 -0.71 -8.84 -5.71
CA LEU A 61 -0.89 -7.50 -5.16
C LEU A 61 -0.18 -7.34 -3.80
N ASN A 62 -0.21 -8.37 -2.94
CA ASN A 62 0.54 -8.37 -1.68
C ASN A 62 2.06 -8.23 -1.91
N GLU A 63 2.61 -8.94 -2.90
CA GLU A 63 4.02 -8.81 -3.26
C GLU A 63 4.35 -7.40 -3.74
N LEU A 64 3.55 -6.83 -4.66
CA LEU A 64 3.70 -5.45 -5.13
C LEU A 64 3.68 -4.43 -3.99
N VAL A 65 2.71 -4.56 -3.08
CA VAL A 65 2.58 -3.68 -1.91
C VAL A 65 3.81 -3.82 -1.00
N SER A 66 4.27 -5.05 -0.76
CA SER A 66 5.45 -5.31 0.06
C SER A 66 6.72 -4.65 -0.51
N GLU A 67 6.96 -4.78 -1.82
CA GLU A 67 8.08 -4.14 -2.48
C GLU A 67 7.98 -2.61 -2.46
N ALA A 68 6.77 -2.06 -2.63
CA ALA A 68 6.51 -0.64 -2.51
C ALA A 68 6.82 -0.12 -1.08
N TYR A 69 6.42 -0.85 -0.04
CA TYR A 69 6.80 -0.53 1.33
C TYR A 69 8.31 -0.59 1.55
N GLN A 70 8.99 -1.59 1.01
CA GLN A 70 10.45 -1.70 1.12
C GLN A 70 11.14 -0.50 0.48
N SER A 71 10.62 0.01 -0.65
CA SER A 71 11.16 1.24 -1.25
C SER A 71 11.05 2.45 -0.32
N LEU A 72 9.93 2.57 0.43
CA LEU A 72 9.72 3.62 1.41
C LEU A 72 10.69 3.51 2.58
N VAL A 73 10.84 2.30 3.14
CA VAL A 73 11.75 2.03 4.27
C VAL A 73 13.20 2.34 3.90
N ASN A 74 13.62 1.95 2.69
CA ASN A 74 14.99 2.14 2.21
C ASN A 74 15.25 3.55 1.65
N TYR A 75 14.23 4.41 1.61
CA TYR A 75 14.31 5.74 0.99
C TYR A 75 14.76 5.71 -0.50
N ASP A 76 14.46 4.63 -1.22
CA ASP A 76 14.82 4.50 -2.64
C ASP A 76 13.79 5.20 -3.53
N ILE A 77 14.08 6.46 -3.87
CA ILE A 77 13.19 7.33 -4.65
C ILE A 77 12.94 6.79 -6.07
N VAL A 78 13.90 6.07 -6.66
CA VAL A 78 13.73 5.49 -7.99
C VAL A 78 12.71 4.36 -7.93
N LEU A 79 12.85 3.50 -6.93
CA LEU A 79 11.93 2.39 -6.71
C LEU A 79 10.55 2.87 -6.25
N MET A 80 10.48 3.89 -5.39
CA MET A 80 9.21 4.52 -4.98
C MET A 80 8.41 5.00 -6.19
N ARG A 81 9.06 5.72 -7.12
CA ARG A 81 8.38 6.22 -8.33
C ARG A 81 7.92 5.07 -9.21
N LYS A 82 8.75 4.05 -9.40
CA LYS A 82 8.38 2.85 -10.16
C LYS A 82 7.13 2.17 -9.57
N TYR A 83 7.10 1.94 -8.25
CA TYR A 83 5.95 1.30 -7.61
C TYR A 83 4.72 2.19 -7.55
N TYR A 84 4.89 3.50 -7.41
CA TYR A 84 3.78 4.44 -7.52
C TYR A 84 3.08 4.31 -8.88
N ASP A 85 3.84 4.38 -9.97
CA ASP A 85 3.30 4.24 -11.32
C ASP A 85 2.64 2.86 -11.53
N LEU A 86 3.21 1.79 -10.98
CA LEU A 86 2.63 0.44 -11.05
C LEU A 86 1.32 0.33 -10.27
N LEU A 87 1.28 0.80 -9.03
CA LEU A 87 0.12 0.69 -8.14
C LEU A 87 -1.06 1.53 -8.65
N GLN A 88 -0.82 2.64 -9.35
CA GLN A 88 -1.89 3.40 -10.01
C GLN A 88 -2.68 2.60 -11.04
N ASN A 89 -2.08 1.54 -11.61
CA ASN A 89 -2.68 0.71 -12.65
C ASN A 89 -3.31 -0.58 -12.09
N CYS A 90 -3.40 -0.74 -10.76
CA CYS A 90 -4.11 -1.86 -10.13
C CYS A 90 -5.60 -1.53 -9.95
N ASP A 91 -6.48 -2.46 -10.34
CA ASP A 91 -7.95 -2.42 -10.23
C ASP A 91 -8.56 -3.82 -9.97
#